data_AF-A0A8J6LUU7-F1
#
_entry.id   AF-A0A8J6LUU7-F1
#
_cell.length_a   1.000
_cell.length_b   1.000
_cell.length_c   1.000
_cell.angle_alpha   90.00
_cell.angle_beta   90.00
_cell.angle_gamma   90.00
#
_symmetry.space_group_name_H-M   'P 1'
#
loop_
_entity.id
_entity.type
_entity.pdbx_description
1 polymer ?
#
loop_
_entity_poly.entity_id
_entity_poly.type
_entity_poly.pdbx_seq_one_letter_code
_entity_poly.pdbx_strand_id
1 'polypeptide(L)' 'MSKCKLCAFGVKAKQKLVEIGETQQWLEEEIKKDTGMYVDNGYLYKIFTGQRTAPKIVASINRILQLDDSTETIR' A
#
# COMPACT_ATOMS: atom_id res chain seq x y z
N MET A 1 -16.44 10.89 12.93
CA MET A 1 -15.27 10.18 12.37
C MET A 1 -14.30 11.20 11.81
N SER A 2 -13.17 11.43 12.48
CA SER A 2 -12.16 12.40 12.03
C SER A 2 -11.52 11.88 10.73
N LYS A 3 -11.59 12.64 9.64
CA LYS A 3 -10.85 12.37 8.41
C LYS A 3 -9.35 12.42 8.74
N CYS A 4 -8.69 11.29 9.00
CA CYS A 4 -7.23 11.30 8.99
C CYS A 4 -6.80 11.53 7.54
N LYS A 5 -5.98 12.55 7.34
CA LYS A 5 -5.35 12.81 6.05
C LYS A 5 -4.42 11.64 5.75
N LEU A 6 -4.66 10.95 4.63
CA LEU A 6 -3.69 10.02 4.07
C LEU A 6 -2.43 10.81 3.68
N CYS A 7 -1.26 10.21 3.89
CA CYS A 7 -0.02 10.75 3.34
C CYS A 7 0.02 10.53 1.82
N ALA A 8 0.97 11.18 1.13
CA ALA A 8 1.11 11.05 -0.33
C ALA A 8 1.21 9.58 -0.79
N PHE A 9 1.91 8.74 -0.02
CA PHE A 9 1.99 7.30 -0.26
C PHE A 9 0.63 6.60 -0.13
N GLY A 10 -0.10 6.85 0.95
CA GLY A 10 -1.42 6.27 1.17
C GLY A 10 -2.44 6.68 0.10
N VAL A 11 -2.34 7.90 -0.43
CA VAL A 11 -3.17 8.35 -1.57
C VAL A 11 -2.84 7.55 -2.83
N LYS A 12 -1.55 7.43 -3.20
CA LYS A 12 -1.11 6.64 -4.37
C LYS A 12 -1.54 5.19 -4.27
N ALA A 13 -1.31 4.54 -3.13
CA ALA A 13 -1.68 3.14 -2.93
C ALA A 13 -3.21 2.93 -3.04
N LYS A 14 -4.01 3.81 -2.44
CA LYS A 14 -5.48 3.71 -2.56
C LYS A 14 -5.99 3.99 -3.97
N GLN A 15 -5.41 4.96 -4.67
CA GLN A 15 -5.74 5.21 -6.06
C GLN A 15 -5.48 3.96 -6.90
N LYS A 16 -4.32 3.32 -6.70
CA LYS A 16 -3.96 2.12 -7.46
C LYS A 16 -4.88 0.94 -7.19
N LEU A 17 -5.28 0.74 -5.93
CA LEU A 17 -6.30 -0.26 -5.58
C LEU A 17 -7.61 -0.05 -6.32
N VAL A 18 -8.07 1.20 -6.42
CA VAL A 18 -9.29 1.55 -7.18
C VAL A 18 -9.08 1.31 -8.68
N GLU A 19 -7.91 1.64 -9.23
CA GLU A 19 -7.58 1.40 -10.64
C GLU A 19 -7.61 -0.09 -11.02
N ILE A 20 -7.12 -0.97 -10.16
CA ILE A 20 -7.12 -2.42 -10.39
C ILE A 20 -8.42 -3.11 -9.94
N GLY A 21 -9.35 -2.36 -9.34
CA GLY A 21 -10.63 -2.89 -8.86
C GLY A 21 -10.52 -3.75 -7.60
N GLU A 22 -9.42 -3.65 -6.86
CA GLU A 22 -9.15 -4.50 -5.69
C GLU A 22 -9.42 -3.80 -4.37
N THR A 23 -9.61 -4.61 -3.33
CA THR A 23 -9.93 -4.12 -1.99
C THR A 23 -8.71 -4.02 -1.08
N GLN A 24 -8.86 -3.31 0.04
CA GLN A 24 -7.79 -3.25 1.05
C GLN A 24 -7.56 -4.63 1.72
N GLN A 25 -8.60 -5.44 1.87
CA GLN A 25 -8.48 -6.83 2.35
C GLN A 25 -7.66 -7.67 1.38
N TRP A 26 -7.89 -7.53 0.07
CA TRP A 26 -7.07 -8.19 -0.94
C TRP A 26 -5.58 -7.83 -0.79
N LEU A 27 -5.28 -6.55 -0.57
CA LEU A 27 -3.90 -6.11 -0.35
C LEU A 27 -3.29 -6.72 0.93
N GLU A 28 -4.06 -6.87 2.01
CA GLU A 28 -3.62 -7.54 3.24
C GLU A 28 -3.23 -9.00 2.97
N GLU A 29 -4.04 -9.71 2.17
CA GLU A 29 -3.79 -11.10 1.77
C GLU A 29 -2.54 -11.21 0.88
N GLU A 30 -2.38 -10.33 -0.10
CA GLU A 30 -1.21 -10.32 -0.98
C GLU A 30 0.09 -9.99 -0.23
N ILE A 31 0.06 -9.01 0.68
CA ILE A 31 1.21 -8.71 1.54
C ILE A 31 1.57 -9.92 2.40
N LYS A 32 0.57 -10.63 2.92
CA LYS A 32 0.80 -11.86 3.70
C LYS A 32 1.45 -12.95 2.84
N LYS A 33 1.00 -13.13 1.61
CA LYS A 33 1.62 -14.09 0.65
C LYS A 33 3.06 -13.72 0.32
N ASP A 34 3.34 -12.44 0.10
CA ASP A 34 4.67 -11.96 -0.29
C ASP A 34 5.67 -11.93 0.88
N THR A 35 5.24 -11.50 2.06
CA THR A 35 6.15 -11.26 3.21
C THR A 35 6.13 -12.35 4.27
N GLY A 36 5.09 -13.19 4.28
CA GLY A 36 4.75 -14.12 5.36
C GLY A 36 4.21 -13.43 6.63
N MET A 37 4.07 -12.11 6.64
CA MET A 37 3.65 -11.34 7.81
C MET A 37 2.15 -11.07 7.78
N TYR A 38 1.49 -11.24 8.93
CA TYR A 38 0.10 -10.83 9.07
C TYR A 38 0.00 -9.32 9.19
N VAL A 39 -0.82 -8.71 8.33
CA VAL A 39 -1.09 -7.28 8.33
C VAL A 39 -2.60 -7.10 8.33
N ASP A 40 -3.10 -6.25 9.21
CA ASP A 40 -4.52 -5.90 9.28
C ASP A 40 -4.78 -4.49 8.72
N ASN A 41 -6.06 -4.17 8.51
CA ASN A 41 -6.50 -2.86 8.03
C ASN A 41 -5.99 -1.70 8.90
N GLY A 42 -5.97 -1.86 10.24
CA GLY A 42 -5.47 -0.84 11.16
C GLY A 42 -3.97 -0.57 11.00
N TYR A 43 -3.20 -1.61 10.71
CA TYR A 43 -1.78 -1.55 10.42
C TYR A 43 -1.51 -0.85 9.09
N LEU A 44 -2.23 -1.23 8.03
CA LEU A 44 -2.16 -0.55 6.73
C LEU A 44 -2.58 0.91 6.84
N TYR A 45 -3.63 1.20 7.60
CA TYR A 45 -4.08 2.57 7.84
C TYR A 45 -3.00 3.43 8.50
N LYS A 46 -2.26 2.89 9.48
CA LYS A 46 -1.13 3.59 10.10
C LYS A 46 0.01 3.84 9.11
N ILE A 47 0.26 2.94 8.17
CA ILE A 47 1.22 3.16 7.08
C ILE A 47 0.71 4.25 6.13
N PHE A 48 -0.53 4.15 5.68
CA PHE A 48 -1.14 5.10 4.74
C PHE A 48 -1.37 6.50 5.31
N THR A 49 -1.37 6.65 6.63
CA THR A 49 -1.42 7.95 7.31
C THR A 49 -0.04 8.42 7.78
N GLY A 50 1.03 7.65 7.54
CA GLY A 50 2.39 7.98 7.96
C GLY A 50 2.64 7.86 9.47
N GLN A 51 1.70 7.30 10.24
CA GLN A 51 1.85 7.05 11.68
C GLN A 51 2.80 5.88 11.99
N ARG A 52 3.05 5.00 11.01
CA ARG A 52 3.96 3.86 11.15
C ARG A 52 4.80 3.68 9.89
N THR A 53 6.11 3.54 10.09
CA THR A 53 7.04 3.18 9.03
C THR A 53 7.36 1.69 9.13
N ALA A 54 7.04 0.94 8.08
CA ALA A 54 7.35 -0.48 7.99
C ALA A 54 8.00 -0.76 6.62
N PRO A 55 9.33 -0.62 6.49
CA PRO A 55 10.01 -0.66 5.20
C PRO A 55 9.72 -1.93 4.39
N LYS A 56 9.67 -3.09 5.05
CA LYS A 56 9.35 -4.37 4.41
C LYS A 56 7.92 -4.42 3.84
N ILE A 57 6.95 -3.86 4.57
CA ILE A 57 5.55 -3.81 4.12
C ILE A 57 5.38 -2.77 3.01
N VAL A 58 6.02 -1.61 3.11
CA VAL A 58 6.02 -0.60 2.04
C VAL A 58 6.64 -1.15 0.76
N ALA A 59 7.78 -1.85 0.85
CA ALA A 59 8.40 -2.51 -0.31
C ALA A 59 7.53 -3.64 -0.89
N SER A 60 6.75 -4.34 -0.05
CA SER A 60 5.77 -5.32 -0.52
C SER A 60 4.61 -4.65 -1.25
N ILE A 61 4.01 -3.59 -0.67
CA ILE A 61 2.94 -2.80 -1.28
C ILE A 61 3.39 -2.23 -2.63
N ASN A 62 4.62 -1.70 -2.71
CA ASN A 62 5.16 -1.19 -3.96
C ASN A 62 5.26 -2.25 -5.04
N ARG A 63 5.75 -3.46 -4.71
CA ARG A 63 5.83 -4.58 -5.66
C ARG A 63 4.45 -5.08 -6.10
N ILE A 64 3.51 -5.22 -5.16
CA ILE A 64 2.15 -5.71 -5.43
C ILE A 64 1.37 -4.72 -6.29
N LEU A 65 1.41 -3.44 -5.92
CA LEU A 65 0.69 -2.37 -6.61
C LEU A 65 1.50 -1.75 -7.75
N GLN A 66 2.74 -2.21 -7.99
CA GLN A 66 3.67 -1.67 -8.98
C GLN A 66 3.80 -0.14 -8.87
N LEU A 67 4.01 0.35 -7.64
CA LEU A 67 4.14 1.79 -7.34
C LEU A 67 5.58 2.29 -7.53
N ASP A 68 6.53 1.40 -7.84
CA ASP A 68 7.88 1.77 -8.20
C ASP A 68 7.85 2.53 -9.53
N ASP A 69 8.14 3.83 -9.49
CA ASP A 69 8.27 4.74 -10.64
C ASP A 69 9.46 4.35 -11.57
N SER A 70 9.95 3.10 -11.55
CA SER A 70 11.09 2.63 -12.36
C SER A 70 10.69 2.10 -13.74
N THR A 71 9.59 2.60 -14.30
CA THR A 71 9.37 2.58 -15.76
C THR A 71 9.66 3.94 -16.37
N GLU A 72 10.78 4.55 -15.98
CA GLU A 72 11.52 5.42 -16.89
C GLU A 72 12.17 4.51 -17.95
N THR A 73 11.39 4.07 -18.94
CA THR A 73 11.91 3.40 -20.13
C THR A 73 11.05 3.77 -21.33
N ILE A 74 11.69 4.53 -22.22
CA ILE A 74 11.31 5.00 -23.56
C ILE A 74 10.61 6.37 -23.59
N ARG A 75 11.43 7.43 -23.62
CA ARG A 75 11.39 8.42 -24.70
C ARG A 75 12.81 8.78 -25.14
#